data_AF-A0A972VBD0-F1
#
_entry.id   AF-A0A972VBD0-F1
#
_cell.length_a   1.000
_cell.length_b   1.000
_cell.length_c   1.000
_cell.angle_alpha   90.00
_cell.angle_beta   90.00
_cell.angle_gamma   90.00
#
_symmetry.space_group_name_H-M   'P 1'
#
loop_
_entity.id
_entity.type
_entity.pdbx_description
1 polymer ?
#
loop_
_entity_poly.entity_id
_entity_poly.type
_entity_poly.pdbx_seq_one_letter_code
_entity_poly.pdbx_strand_id
1 'polypeptide(L)'
;AGMIALQRQYGSVCIKMENGRKSIVMHTVNSGQPRQRARRNQPSPPVEVENIPLSQSTVSLKIDCDFRDRTDKAYFYYSLDSETWTKIGSVLQMAYTLPHFMGYRFGLFNYATETAGGFVDFDYYRISDEITGSAALTVHTDRTTETVTHATDRPRW
;
A
#
# COMPACT_ATOMS: atom_id res chain seq x y z
N ALA A 1 10.04 2.67 -1.26
CA ALA A 1 9.65 1.31 -1.69
C ALA A 1 8.38 0.88 -0.98
N GLY A 2 7.52 0.05 -1.57
CA GLY A 2 6.30 -0.36 -0.89
C GLY A 2 5.38 -1.25 -1.72
N MET A 3 4.10 -1.23 -1.35
CA MET A 3 3.05 -2.04 -1.94
C MET A 3 1.95 -1.14 -2.55
N ILE A 4 1.43 -1.52 -3.73
CA ILE A 4 0.50 -0.72 -4.51
C ILE A 4 -0.72 -1.53 -4.95
N ALA A 5 -1.90 -0.91 -4.88
CA ALA A 5 -3.09 -1.32 -5.63
C ALA A 5 -3.07 -0.59 -6.98
N LEU A 6 -2.52 -1.25 -8.00
CA LEU A 6 -2.14 -0.64 -9.26
C LEU A 6 -3.30 -0.59 -10.25
N GLN A 7 -3.64 0.64 -10.64
CA GLN A 7 -4.43 1.03 -11.80
C GLN A 7 -4.04 2.49 -12.14
N ARG A 8 -4.69 3.14 -13.10
CA ARG A 8 -4.58 4.60 -13.32
C ARG A 8 -4.92 5.39 -12.06
N GLN A 9 -5.94 4.96 -11.31
CA GLN A 9 -6.30 5.52 -10.00
C GLN A 9 -5.77 4.62 -8.89
N TYR A 10 -4.46 4.65 -8.68
CA TYR A 10 -3.82 3.79 -7.68
C TYR A 10 -3.87 4.38 -6.27
N GLY A 11 -3.64 3.51 -5.30
CA GLY A 11 -3.21 3.85 -3.96
C GLY A 11 -2.07 2.94 -3.54
N SER A 12 -1.17 3.43 -2.69
CA SER A 12 -0.02 2.69 -2.20
C SER A 12 0.29 3.02 -0.75
N VAL A 13 0.83 2.03 -0.03
CA VAL A 13 1.49 2.22 1.26
C VAL A 13 2.97 1.88 1.09
N CYS A 14 3.86 2.75 1.54
CA CYS A 14 5.28 2.64 1.25
C CYS A 14 6.16 3.29 2.32
N ILE A 15 7.45 2.96 2.25
CA ILE A 15 8.49 3.61 3.03
C ILE A 15 9.18 4.66 2.16
N LYS A 16 9.14 5.90 2.64
CA LYS A 16 9.84 7.05 2.07
C LYS A 16 11.13 7.28 2.86
N MET A 17 12.24 7.51 2.15
CA MET A 17 13.50 7.95 2.72
C MET A 17 13.75 9.37 2.23
N GLU A 18 13.85 10.33 3.15
CA GLU A 18 14.07 11.73 2.84
C GLU A 18 14.97 12.34 3.92
N ASN A 19 16.05 13.02 3.52
CA ASN A 19 17.02 13.62 4.44
C ASN A 19 17.56 12.63 5.52
N GLY A 20 17.78 11.37 5.12
CA GLY A 20 18.27 10.30 6.01
C GLY A 20 17.24 9.78 7.02
N ARG A 21 15.96 10.15 6.89
CA ARG A 21 14.87 9.70 7.77
C ARG A 21 13.87 8.85 7.01
N LYS A 22 13.42 7.78 7.66
CA LYS A 22 12.39 6.88 7.13
C LYS A 22 11.01 7.30 7.64
N SER A 23 10.00 7.17 6.81
CA SER A 23 8.60 7.27 7.21
C SER A 23 7.73 6.26 6.45
N ILE A 24 6.65 5.82 7.09
CA ILE A 24 5.55 5.08 6.45
C ILE A 24 4.61 6.11 5.86
N VAL A 25 4.28 5.96 4.59
CA VAL A 25 3.51 6.93 3.82
C VAL A 25 2.42 6.22 3.03
N MET A 26 1.22 6.81 3.01
CA MET A 26 0.17 6.42 2.09
C MET A 26 0.02 7.48 0.98
N HIS A 27 0.05 7.04 -0.27
CA HIS A 27 -0.24 7.86 -1.44
C HIS A 27 -1.53 7.41 -2.12
N THR A 28 -2.32 8.35 -2.65
CA THR A 28 -3.45 8.05 -3.54
C THR A 28 -3.59 9.10 -4.62
N VAL A 29 -4.09 8.69 -5.79
CA VAL A 29 -4.42 9.60 -6.90
C VAL A 29 -5.84 10.20 -6.74
N ASN A 30 -6.62 9.71 -5.77
CA ASN A 30 -8.03 10.10 -5.58
C ASN A 30 -8.36 10.37 -4.10
N SER A 31 -7.97 11.55 -3.59
CA SER A 31 -8.26 11.99 -2.22
C SER A 31 -9.64 12.64 -2.09
N GLY A 32 -10.70 11.97 -2.57
CA GLY A 32 -12.08 12.47 -2.44
C GLY A 32 -12.38 13.79 -3.16
N GLN A 33 -11.49 14.26 -4.04
CA GLN A 33 -11.82 15.37 -4.91
C GLN A 33 -12.92 14.91 -5.87
N PRO A 34 -13.95 15.75 -6.12
CA PRO A 34 -14.91 15.50 -7.20
C PRO A 34 -14.12 15.15 -8.45
N ARG A 35 -14.70 14.33 -9.33
CA ARG A 35 -14.18 14.11 -10.68
C ARG A 35 -14.10 15.46 -11.40
N GLN A 36 -13.12 16.31 -11.08
CA GLN A 36 -12.58 17.26 -12.03
C GLN A 36 -12.33 16.39 -13.23
N ARG A 37 -12.97 16.73 -14.34
CA ARG A 37 -12.78 16.04 -15.60
C ARG A 37 -11.28 15.97 -15.78
N ALA A 38 -10.68 14.84 -15.40
CA ALA A 38 -9.28 14.59 -15.60
C ALA A 38 -9.13 14.90 -17.07
N ARG A 39 -8.32 15.91 -17.42
CA ARG A 39 -8.03 16.16 -18.83
C ARG A 39 -7.74 14.78 -19.38
N ARG A 40 -8.49 14.34 -20.40
CA ARG A 40 -8.65 12.91 -20.76
C ARG A 40 -7.31 12.14 -20.72
N ASN A 41 -6.21 12.85 -20.98
CA ASN A 41 -4.85 12.37 -21.11
C ASN A 41 -3.85 12.85 -20.03
N GLN A 42 -4.27 13.39 -18.88
CA GLN A 42 -3.36 13.75 -17.79
C GLN A 42 -3.73 13.03 -16.48
N PRO A 43 -2.82 12.26 -15.86
CA PRO A 43 -3.02 11.72 -14.52
C PRO A 43 -3.08 12.86 -13.51
N SER A 44 -3.96 12.76 -12.51
CA SER A 44 -3.82 13.61 -11.31
C SER A 44 -2.49 13.23 -10.61
N PRO A 45 -1.76 14.20 -10.05
CA PRO A 45 -0.58 13.88 -9.25
C PRO A 45 -0.99 13.04 -8.04
N PRO A 46 -0.16 12.09 -7.59
CA PRO A 46 -0.39 11.41 -6.33
C PRO A 46 -0.36 12.42 -5.17
N VAL A 47 -1.23 12.19 -4.20
CA VAL A 47 -1.32 12.96 -2.96
C VAL A 47 -0.82 12.08 -1.82
N GLU A 48 0.10 12.61 -1.03
CA GLU A 48 0.48 12.07 0.27
C GLU A 48 -0.64 12.37 1.27
N VAL A 49 -1.34 11.34 1.76
CA VAL A 49 -2.49 11.53 2.66
C VAL A 49 -2.17 11.31 4.12
N GLU A 50 -1.09 10.57 4.42
CA GLU A 50 -0.60 10.36 5.78
C GLU A 50 0.88 9.97 5.75
N ASN A 51 1.63 10.41 6.77
CA ASN A 51 3.07 10.23 6.91
C ASN A 51 3.42 10.03 8.39
N ILE A 52 3.97 8.86 8.72
CA ILE A 52 4.29 8.44 10.09
C ILE A 52 5.80 8.17 10.17
N PRO A 53 6.55 8.84 11.07
CA PRO A 53 7.97 8.56 11.26
C PRO A 53 8.24 7.07 11.57
N LEU A 54 9.29 6.52 10.97
CA LEU A 54 9.69 5.13 11.16
C LEU A 54 11.13 5.07 11.70
N SER A 55 11.29 4.51 12.90
CA SER A 55 12.60 4.37 13.56
C SER A 55 13.28 3.01 13.34
N GLN A 56 12.55 2.02 12.83
CA GLN A 56 13.08 0.67 12.61
C GLN A 56 13.37 0.38 11.13
N SER A 57 14.17 -0.66 10.88
CA SER A 57 14.52 -1.08 9.53
C SER A 57 13.40 -1.85 8.85
N THR A 58 12.57 -2.54 9.63
CA THR A 58 11.63 -3.57 9.20
C THR A 58 10.18 -3.17 9.43
N VAL A 59 9.32 -3.43 8.46
CA VAL A 59 7.91 -3.04 8.51
C VAL A 59 7.10 -3.87 7.54
N SER A 60 5.94 -4.32 8.01
CA SER A 60 4.98 -5.07 7.23
C SER A 60 3.92 -4.19 6.63
N LEU A 61 3.53 -4.49 5.39
CA LEU A 61 2.56 -3.73 4.64
C LEU A 61 1.42 -4.65 4.19
N LYS A 62 0.18 -4.18 4.28
CA LYS A 62 -1.00 -4.94 3.85
C LYS A 62 -1.95 -4.03 3.10
N ILE A 63 -2.59 -4.60 2.08
CA ILE A 63 -3.69 -3.98 1.34
C ILE A 63 -4.86 -4.96 1.35
N ASP A 64 -5.97 -4.57 1.95
CA ASP A 64 -7.22 -5.33 1.88
C ASP A 64 -8.08 -4.73 0.76
N CYS A 65 -8.62 -5.56 -0.12
CA CYS A 65 -9.50 -5.14 -1.20
C CYS A 65 -10.89 -5.75 -0.99
N ASP A 66 -11.90 -4.89 -0.80
CA ASP A 66 -13.30 -5.28 -0.73
C ASP A 66 -13.97 -5.10 -2.10
N PHE A 67 -14.25 -6.24 -2.76
CA PHE A 67 -15.00 -6.30 -4.01
C PHE A 67 -16.43 -6.80 -3.81
N ARG A 68 -16.83 -7.14 -2.58
CA ARG A 68 -18.18 -7.61 -2.27
C ARG A 68 -19.17 -6.51 -2.58
N ASP A 69 -20.32 -6.91 -3.13
CA ASP A 69 -21.41 -6.01 -3.51
C ASP A 69 -20.96 -4.81 -4.38
N ARG A 70 -19.86 -4.97 -5.13
CA ARG A 70 -19.26 -3.93 -5.99
C ARG A 70 -18.90 -2.66 -5.22
N THR A 71 -18.52 -2.80 -3.94
CA THR A 71 -18.08 -1.67 -3.13
C THR A 71 -16.76 -1.08 -3.65
N ASP A 72 -15.89 -1.92 -4.21
CA ASP A 72 -14.65 -1.55 -4.88
C ASP A 72 -13.76 -0.65 -4.01
N LYS A 73 -13.45 -1.11 -2.79
CA LYS A 73 -12.65 -0.36 -1.81
C LYS A 73 -11.32 -1.03 -1.51
N ALA A 74 -10.24 -0.27 -1.42
CA ALA A 74 -8.98 -0.75 -0.90
C ALA A 74 -8.57 0.00 0.39
N TYR A 75 -8.07 -0.76 1.35
CA TYR A 75 -7.65 -0.31 2.67
C TYR A 75 -6.18 -0.62 2.87
N PHE A 76 -5.43 0.31 3.45
CA PHE A 76 -3.98 0.21 3.57
C PHE A 76 -3.61 0.11 5.05
N TYR A 77 -2.67 -0.77 5.36
CA TYR A 77 -2.21 -1.03 6.71
C TYR A 77 -0.70 -1.18 6.75
N TYR A 78 -0.15 -0.95 7.94
CA TYR A 78 1.21 -1.33 8.30
C TYR A 78 1.22 -2.08 9.62
N SER A 79 2.29 -2.82 9.88
CA SER A 79 2.58 -3.43 11.17
C SER A 79 4.07 -3.29 11.47
N LEU A 80 4.37 -2.96 12.74
CA LEU A 80 5.74 -2.81 13.23
C LEU A 80 6.26 -4.08 13.92
N ASP A 81 5.33 -4.90 14.42
CA ASP A 81 5.57 -6.10 15.21
C ASP A 81 5.17 -7.37 14.48
N SER A 82 4.64 -7.27 13.26
CA SER A 82 4.20 -8.40 12.43
C SER A 82 2.84 -9.00 12.84
N GLU A 83 2.24 -8.52 13.92
CA GLU A 83 1.05 -9.11 14.55
C GLU A 83 -0.09 -8.10 14.57
N THR A 84 0.21 -6.88 15.00
CA THR A 84 -0.75 -5.79 15.15
C THR A 84 -0.78 -4.93 13.89
N TRP A 85 -1.94 -4.84 13.25
CA TRP A 85 -2.14 -4.06 12.03
C TRP A 85 -2.80 -2.72 12.29
N THR A 86 -2.12 -1.64 11.94
CA THR A 86 -2.62 -0.28 12.02
C THR A 86 -3.00 0.22 10.64
N LYS A 87 -4.23 0.72 10.49
CA LYS A 87 -4.71 1.34 9.25
C LYS A 87 -3.98 2.67 9.03
N ILE A 88 -3.63 2.97 7.78
CA ILE A 88 -3.00 4.24 7.39
C ILE A 88 -3.73 4.85 6.18
N GLY A 89 -3.92 6.15 6.23
CA GLY A 89 -4.48 6.96 5.16
C GLY A 89 -5.96 6.75 4.92
N SER A 90 -6.40 7.22 3.75
CA SER A 90 -7.79 7.16 3.32
C SER A 90 -8.11 5.85 2.59
N VAL A 91 -9.40 5.53 2.50
CA VAL A 91 -9.89 4.42 1.67
C VAL A 91 -9.73 4.80 0.20
N LEU A 92 -9.12 3.92 -0.60
CA LEU A 92 -9.12 4.08 -2.05
C LEU A 92 -10.45 3.56 -2.60
N GLN A 93 -11.25 4.46 -3.17
CA GLN A 93 -12.38 4.07 -4.02
C GLN A 93 -11.82 3.66 -5.40
N MET A 94 -11.76 2.35 -5.64
CA MET A 94 -11.24 1.78 -6.87
C MET A 94 -12.16 2.10 -8.05
N ALA A 95 -11.56 2.26 -9.23
CA ALA A 95 -12.29 2.49 -10.47
C ALA A 95 -11.71 1.68 -11.63
N TYR A 96 -12.58 0.97 -12.35
CA TYR A 96 -12.21 0.35 -13.60
C TYR A 96 -12.16 1.42 -14.70
N THR A 97 -10.96 1.73 -15.20
CA THR A 97 -10.77 2.70 -16.28
C THR A 97 -10.24 2.02 -17.54
N LEU A 98 -10.88 2.31 -18.68
CA LEU A 98 -10.52 1.77 -20.01
C LEU A 98 -9.06 1.95 -20.46
N PRO A 99 -8.33 3.04 -20.11
CA PRO A 99 -6.98 3.26 -20.63
C PRO A 99 -5.98 2.16 -20.29
N HIS A 100 -6.16 1.43 -19.17
CA HIS A 100 -5.28 0.31 -18.82
C HIS A 100 -5.90 -1.06 -19.16
N PHE A 101 -7.21 -1.12 -19.46
CA PHE A 101 -7.97 -2.34 -19.78
C PHE A 101 -7.64 -3.55 -18.87
N MET A 102 -7.40 -3.28 -17.58
CA MET A 102 -6.97 -4.27 -16.59
C MET A 102 -7.67 -4.00 -15.26
N GLY A 103 -8.03 -5.07 -14.56
CA GLY A 103 -8.41 -4.98 -13.15
C GLY A 103 -7.24 -4.48 -12.28
N TYR A 104 -7.54 -4.11 -11.04
CA TYR A 104 -6.50 -3.77 -10.08
C TYR A 104 -5.55 -4.96 -9.86
N ARG A 105 -4.27 -4.66 -9.72
CA ARG A 105 -3.24 -5.65 -9.38
C ARG A 105 -2.49 -5.18 -8.15
N PHE A 106 -2.09 -6.12 -7.31
CA PHE A 106 -1.09 -5.83 -6.29
C PHE A 106 0.29 -5.73 -6.97
N GLY A 107 1.13 -4.84 -6.46
CA GLY A 107 2.52 -4.71 -6.90
C GLY A 107 3.45 -4.36 -5.75
N LEU A 108 4.68 -4.83 -5.83
CA LEU A 108 5.80 -4.35 -5.03
C LEU A 108 6.64 -3.40 -5.88
N PHE A 109 7.13 -2.32 -5.29
CA PHE A 109 7.91 -1.32 -6.03
C PHE A 109 9.07 -0.74 -5.21
N ASN A 110 10.12 -0.34 -5.91
CA ASN A 110 11.20 0.48 -5.40
C ASN A 110 11.66 1.45 -6.51
N TYR A 111 11.80 2.73 -6.18
CA TYR A 111 12.30 3.75 -7.09
C TYR A 111 12.97 4.88 -6.30
N ALA A 112 13.87 5.62 -6.95
CA ALA A 112 14.54 6.79 -6.40
C ALA A 112 14.02 8.07 -7.06
N THR A 113 13.89 9.15 -6.29
CA THR A 113 13.51 10.49 -6.79
C THR A 113 14.69 11.45 -6.88
N GLU A 114 15.78 11.19 -6.15
CA GLU A 114 16.97 12.04 -6.11
C GLU A 114 18.19 11.32 -6.69
N THR A 115 18.69 10.30 -5.98
CA THR A 115 19.90 9.55 -6.37
C THR A 115 19.61 8.06 -6.45
N ALA A 116 19.95 7.43 -7.57
CA ALA A 116 19.80 5.99 -7.76
C ALA A 116 20.86 5.19 -6.96
N GLY A 117 20.57 3.91 -6.67
CA GLY A 117 21.49 2.99 -6.01
C GLY A 117 20.99 2.39 -4.70
N GLY A 118 19.93 2.96 -4.11
CA GLY A 118 19.23 2.37 -2.97
C GLY A 118 18.50 1.07 -3.33
N PHE A 119 18.41 0.15 -2.38
CA PHE A 119 17.72 -1.12 -2.55
C PHE A 119 16.79 -1.40 -1.36
N VAL A 120 15.94 -2.40 -1.51
CA VAL A 120 15.06 -2.92 -0.46
C VAL A 120 15.01 -4.42 -0.62
N ASP A 121 15.04 -5.14 0.49
CA ASP A 121 14.78 -6.57 0.52
C ASP A 121 13.31 -6.80 0.80
N PHE A 122 12.59 -7.49 -0.09
CA PHE A 122 11.25 -8.00 0.20
C PHE A 122 11.37 -9.47 0.55
N ASP A 123 11.15 -9.82 1.82
CA ASP A 123 11.32 -11.20 2.28
C ASP A 123 10.28 -12.15 1.67
N TYR A 124 9.02 -11.72 1.61
CA TYR A 124 7.95 -12.48 0.98
C TYR A 124 6.74 -11.65 0.59
N TYR A 125 5.87 -12.27 -0.21
CA TYR A 125 4.57 -11.78 -0.60
C TYR A 125 3.56 -12.92 -0.37
N ARG A 126 2.53 -12.69 0.46
CA ARG A 126 1.39 -13.61 0.58
C ARG A 126 0.10 -12.91 0.15
N ILE A 127 -0.84 -13.73 -0.27
CA ILE A 127 -2.20 -13.36 -0.66
C ILE A 127 -3.17 -14.24 0.12
N SER A 128 -4.26 -13.65 0.58
CA SER A 128 -5.39 -14.33 1.24
C SER A 128 -6.68 -13.89 0.58
N ASP A 129 -7.70 -14.75 0.61
CA ASP A 129 -9.08 -14.44 0.22
C ASP A 129 -9.91 -13.86 1.38
N GLU A 130 -9.29 -13.64 2.54
CA GLU A 130 -9.91 -13.01 3.71
C GLU A 130 -9.54 -11.53 3.89
N ILE A 131 -10.50 -10.73 4.36
CA ILE A 131 -10.31 -9.33 4.75
C ILE A 131 -10.27 -9.27 6.28
N THR A 132 -9.16 -8.79 6.86
CA THR A 132 -8.90 -8.85 8.32
C THR A 132 -8.71 -7.48 8.97
N GLY A 133 -9.06 -6.38 8.28
CA GLY A 133 -9.02 -5.02 8.84
C GLY A 133 -9.65 -4.89 10.24
N SER A 134 -9.17 -3.93 11.06
CA SER A 134 -9.27 -3.92 12.55
C SER A 134 -10.65 -3.85 13.24
N ALA A 135 -11.68 -4.60 12.82
CA ALA A 135 -12.85 -4.83 13.66
C ALA A 135 -13.50 -6.22 13.49
N ALA A 136 -13.66 -6.86 14.65
CA ALA A 136 -14.52 -7.97 15.06
C ALA A 136 -14.06 -9.42 14.76
N LEU A 137 -13.67 -10.09 15.85
CA LEU A 137 -13.57 -11.54 16.06
C LEU A 137 -14.44 -12.35 15.09
N THR A 138 -13.83 -13.19 14.27
CA THR A 138 -14.51 -14.31 13.62
C THR A 138 -13.74 -15.60 13.90
N VAL A 139 -14.52 -16.61 14.25
CA VAL A 139 -14.17 -17.94 14.77
C VAL A 139 -13.12 -18.64 13.91
N HIS A 140 -12.12 -19.23 14.57
CA HIS A 140 -11.16 -20.14 13.96
C HIS A 140 -11.88 -21.31 13.27
N THR A 141 -11.72 -21.43 11.96
CA THR A 141 -11.69 -22.73 11.30
C THR A 141 -10.30 -22.93 10.71
N ASP A 142 -9.68 -23.99 11.18
CA ASP A 142 -8.28 -24.34 11.04
C ASP A 142 -7.77 -24.32 9.58
N ARG A 143 -6.91 -23.35 9.26
CA ARG A 143 -5.83 -23.38 8.26
C ARG A 143 -5.01 -22.09 8.37
N THR A 144 -4.04 -22.12 9.27
CA THR A 144 -3.09 -21.04 9.58
C THR A 144 -2.17 -20.72 8.39
N THR A 145 -2.06 -19.45 8.00
CA THR A 145 -0.79 -18.85 7.53
C THR A 145 -0.85 -17.31 7.59
N GLU A 146 -0.33 -16.74 8.69
CA GLU A 146 -0.18 -15.30 8.97
C GLU A 146 0.92 -14.66 8.10
N THR A 147 0.88 -13.34 7.77
CA THR A 147 1.83 -12.67 6.84
C THR A 147 2.26 -11.25 7.12
N VAL A 148 3.57 -11.02 7.04
CA VAL A 148 4.38 -9.91 7.55
C VAL A 148 5.41 -9.50 6.50
N THR A 149 5.27 -8.38 5.80
CA THR A 149 6.39 -7.91 4.95
C THR A 149 7.60 -7.57 5.83
N HIS A 150 8.76 -8.14 5.54
CA HIS A 150 10.04 -7.66 6.09
C HIS A 150 10.70 -6.80 5.03
N ALA A 151 11.07 -5.58 5.40
CA ALA A 151 12.02 -4.74 4.67
C ALA A 151 13.29 -4.68 5.51
N THR A 152 14.47 -4.98 4.97
CA THR A 152 15.71 -4.63 5.66
C THR A 152 16.56 -3.76 4.78
N ASP A 153 17.24 -2.81 5.40
CA ASP A 153 18.20 -1.92 4.78
C ASP A 153 19.54 -2.25 5.43
N ARG A 154 20.43 -2.94 4.70
CA ARG A 154 21.75 -3.36 5.22
C ARG A 154 22.83 -2.41 4.71
N PRO A 155 23.77 -1.97 5.56
CA PRO A 155 24.96 -1.27 5.09
C PRO A 155 25.84 -2.22 4.26
N ARG A 156 26.44 -1.74 3.17
CA ARG A 156 27.50 -2.46 2.47
C ARG A 156 28.79 -2.42 3.29
N TRP A 157 29.48 -3.56 3.32
CA TRP A 157 30.88 -3.71 3.73
C TRP A 157 31.82 -2.89 2.86
#